data_AF-A0A8T3NB54-F1
#
_entry.id   AF-A0A8T3NB54-F1
#
_cell.length_a   1.000
_cell.length_b   1.000
_cell.length_c   1.000
_cell.angle_alpha   90.00
_cell.angle_beta   90.00
_cell.angle_gamma   90.00
#
_symmetry.space_group_name_H-M   'P 1'
#
loop_
_entity.id
_entity.type
_entity.pdbx_description
1 polymer ?
#
loop_
_entity_poly.entity_id
_entity_poly.type
_entity_poly.pdbx_seq_one_letter_code
_entity_poly.pdbx_strand_id
1 'polypeptide(L)' 'MATHDELTRTDQIAEDEGCTVDWSWLNGLEIEAATSDLQHWRVRFKGGQTLTIQAAEYQGKPFLAFNPYKPRA' A
#
# COMPACT_ATOMS: atom_id res chain seq x y z
N MET A 1 -9.25 -15.86 28.46
CA MET A 1 -9.43 -15.98 26.99
C MET A 1 -10.31 -14.82 26.56
N ALA A 2 -9.72 -13.74 26.04
CA ALA A 2 -10.47 -12.62 25.49
C ALA A 2 -10.66 -12.88 23.99
N THR A 3 -11.92 -13.01 23.58
CA THR A 3 -12.36 -13.16 22.20
C THR A 3 -12.05 -11.88 21.42
N HIS A 4 -11.41 -12.04 20.26
CA HIS A 4 -11.03 -10.98 19.35
C HIS A 4 -12.31 -10.52 18.62
N ASP A 5 -12.86 -9.38 19.04
CA ASP A 5 -13.97 -8.72 18.34
C ASP A 5 -13.45 -8.14 17.02
N GLU A 6 -13.82 -8.77 15.90
CA GLU A 6 -13.58 -8.27 14.56
C GLU A 6 -14.40 -7.00 14.34
N LEU A 7 -13.80 -5.83 14.58
CA LEU A 7 -14.33 -4.56 14.13
C LEU A 7 -14.21 -4.48 12.61
N THR A 8 -15.24 -4.96 11.90
CA THR A 8 -15.46 -4.63 10.48
C THR A 8 -15.84 -3.14 10.40
N ARG A 9 -14.85 -2.26 10.52
CA ARG A 9 -15.03 -0.83 10.35
C ARG A 9 -15.11 -0.53 8.85
N THR A 10 -16.32 -0.45 8.33
CA THR A 10 -16.58 0.15 7.02
C THR A 10 -16.44 1.67 7.18
N ASP A 11 -15.20 2.17 7.16
CA ASP A 11 -14.98 3.62 7.11
C ASP A 11 -15.44 4.13 5.75
N GLN A 12 -16.44 5.01 5.81
CA GLN A 12 -16.83 5.88 4.71
C GLN A 12 -15.57 6.61 4.21
N ILE A 13 -15.26 6.44 2.93
CA ILE A 13 -14.12 7.10 2.29
C ILE A 13 -14.43 8.59 2.31
N ALA A 14 -13.76 9.34 3.18
CA ALA A 14 -13.91 10.79 3.27
C ALA A 14 -13.51 11.41 1.92
N GLU A 15 -14.42 12.14 1.29
CA GLU A 15 -14.27 12.80 -0.02
C GLU A 15 -13.40 14.08 0.04
N ASP A 16 -12.49 14.19 1.01
CA ASP A 16 -11.61 15.34 1.19
C ASP A 16 -10.16 15.00 0.77
N GLU A 17 -9.81 15.48 -0.42
CA GLU A 17 -8.45 15.89 -0.86
C GLU A 17 -7.27 14.91 -0.68
N GLY A 18 -7.51 13.59 -0.74
CA GLY A 18 -6.47 12.60 -0.97
C GLY A 18 -6.63 11.99 -2.35
N CYS A 19 -5.58 11.91 -3.17
CA CYS A 19 -5.60 11.09 -4.38
C CYS A 19 -6.08 9.69 -3.98
N THR A 20 -7.32 9.34 -4.32
CA THR A 20 -7.85 7.99 -4.06
C THR A 20 -7.01 7.03 -4.88
N VAL A 21 -6.24 6.20 -4.19
CA VAL A 21 -5.38 5.22 -4.83
C VAL A 21 -6.16 3.94 -5.01
N ASP A 22 -6.27 3.50 -6.27
CA ASP A 22 -6.77 2.19 -6.59
C ASP A 22 -5.72 1.12 -6.22
N TRP A 23 -6.09 0.24 -5.29
CA TRP A 23 -5.28 -0.90 -4.85
C TRP A 23 -5.71 -2.21 -5.52
N SER A 24 -6.75 -2.20 -6.35
CA SER A 24 -7.31 -3.40 -6.99
C SER A 24 -6.30 -4.16 -7.85
N TRP A 25 -5.29 -3.46 -8.38
CA TRP A 25 -4.20 -4.05 -9.18
C TRP A 25 -3.32 -5.05 -8.42
N LEU A 26 -3.35 -5.05 -7.08
CA LEU A 26 -2.65 -6.04 -6.26
C LEU A 26 -3.42 -7.36 -6.13
N ASN A 27 -4.72 -7.36 -6.41
CA ASN A 27 -5.58 -8.52 -6.17
C ASN A 27 -5.20 -9.68 -7.09
N GLY A 28 -5.07 -10.88 -6.52
CA GLY A 28 -4.68 -12.09 -7.24
C GLY A 28 -3.19 -12.18 -7.64
N LEU A 29 -2.36 -11.19 -7.29
CA LEU A 29 -0.92 -11.28 -7.53
C LEU A 29 -0.24 -12.18 -6.50
N GLU A 30 0.61 -13.10 -6.97
CA GLU A 30 1.43 -13.95 -6.10
C GLU A 30 2.77 -13.27 -5.78
N ILE A 31 3.11 -13.22 -4.49
CA ILE A 31 4.38 -12.67 -4.02
C ILE A 31 5.52 -13.62 -4.41
N GLU A 32 6.54 -13.07 -5.07
CA GLU A 32 7.78 -13.78 -5.40
C GLU A 32 8.86 -13.51 -4.33
N ALA A 33 9.00 -12.25 -3.91
CA ALA A 33 9.99 -11.86 -2.90
C ALA A 33 9.55 -10.60 -2.15
N ALA A 34 9.97 -10.47 -0.90
CA ALA A 34 9.85 -9.26 -0.10
C ALA A 34 11.22 -8.88 0.47
N THR A 35 11.59 -7.61 0.35
CA THR A 35 12.87 -7.08 0.85
C THR A 35 12.65 -5.77 1.60
N SER A 36 13.56 -5.46 2.51
CA SER A 36 13.58 -4.20 3.24
C SER A 36 15.02 -3.69 3.33
N ASP A 37 15.18 -2.38 3.16
CA ASP A 37 16.37 -1.65 3.54
C ASP A 37 15.99 -0.51 4.50
N LEU A 38 16.94 0.36 4.86
CA LEU A 38 16.69 1.48 5.79
C LEU A 38 15.72 2.53 5.25
N GLN A 39 15.45 2.54 3.95
CA GLN A 39 14.64 3.56 3.28
C GLN A 39 13.36 2.97 2.65
N HIS A 40 13.40 1.71 2.22
CA HIS A 40 12.34 1.11 1.40
C HIS A 40 11.94 -0.27 1.89
N TRP A 41 10.65 -0.52 1.80
CA TRP A 41 10.06 -1.85 1.77
C TRP A 41 9.60 -2.16 0.35
N ARG A 42 9.98 -3.34 -0.19
CA ARG A 42 9.66 -3.74 -1.56
C ARG A 42 9.06 -5.13 -1.61
N VAL A 43 8.02 -5.28 -2.43
CA VAL A 43 7.39 -6.57 -2.73
C VAL A 43 7.40 -6.77 -4.24
N ARG A 44 8.06 -7.84 -4.69
CA ARG A 44 8.07 -8.26 -6.10
C ARG A 44 7.07 -9.39 -6.29
N PHE A 45 6.23 -9.27 -7.32
CA PHE A 45 5.22 -10.27 -7.68
C PHE A 45 5.70 -11.11 -8.86
N LYS A 46 5.22 -12.35 -8.98
CA LYS A 46 5.61 -13.27 -10.06
C LYS A 46 5.35 -12.73 -11.47
N GLY A 47 4.40 -11.82 -11.63
CA GLY A 47 4.11 -11.12 -12.89
C GLY A 47 5.13 -10.03 -13.26
N GLY A 48 6.17 -9.81 -12.44
CA GLY A 48 7.20 -8.81 -12.65
C GLY A 48 6.89 -7.43 -12.07
N GLN A 49 5.67 -7.20 -11.57
CA GLN A 49 5.30 -5.95 -10.89
C GLN A 49 6.04 -5.85 -9.55
N THR A 50 6.30 -4.62 -9.10
CA THR A 50 6.92 -4.37 -7.80
C THR A 50 6.20 -3.23 -7.10
N LEU A 51 5.75 -3.47 -5.86
CA LEU A 51 5.28 -2.45 -4.94
C LEU A 51 6.47 -1.96 -4.13
N THR A 52 6.71 -0.65 -4.09
CA THR A 52 7.74 -0.02 -3.25
C THR A 52 7.07 1.00 -2.35
N ILE A 53 7.32 0.87 -1.04
CA ILE A 53 6.84 1.78 0.00
C ILE A 53 8.06 2.35 0.72
N GLN A 54 8.00 3.63 1.06
CA GLN A 54 9.02 4.34 1.84
C GLN A 54 8.36 5.26 2.85
N ALA A 55 9.05 5.53 3.97
CA ALA A 55 8.64 6.58 4.88
C ALA A 55 8.99 7.95 4.29
N ALA A 56 8.05 8.89 4.38
CA ALA A 56 8.18 10.25 3.90
C ALA A 56 7.49 11.22 4.87
N GLU A 57 7.55 12.51 4.56
CA GLU A 57 6.84 13.56 5.30
C GLU A 57 5.95 14.36 4.34
N TYR A 58 4.70 14.58 4.73
CA TYR A 58 3.76 15.46 4.03
C TYR A 58 3.21 16.48 5.02
N GLN A 59 3.43 17.77 4.75
CA GLN A 59 3.03 18.89 5.62
C GLN A 59 3.48 18.71 7.09
N GLY A 60 4.73 18.30 7.32
CA GLY A 60 5.26 18.10 8.67
C GLY A 60 4.75 16.83 9.38
N LYS A 61 3.98 15.98 8.70
CA LYS A 61 3.44 14.74 9.25
C LYS A 61 4.06 13.53 8.56
N PRO A 62 4.42 12.47 9.30
CA PRO A 62 4.93 11.25 8.70
C PRO A 62 3.84 10.61 7.82
N PHE A 63 4.24 10.12 6.65
CA PHE A 63 3.38 9.48 5.66
C PHE A 63 4.12 8.33 4.98
N LEU A 64 3.40 7.30 4.54
CA LEU A 64 3.96 6.21 3.74
C LEU A 64 3.77 6.52 2.26
N ALA A 65 4.86 6.91 1.60
CA ALA A 65 4.86 7.14 0.16
C ALA A 65 5.02 5.82 -0.59
N PHE A 66 4.34 5.72 -1.72
CA PHE A 66 4.44 4.60 -2.64
C PHE A 66 4.33 5.10 -4.08
N ASN A 67 4.91 4.37 -5.01
CA ASN A 67 4.73 4.65 -6.43
C ASN A 67 3.52 3.83 -6.94
N PRO A 68 2.38 4.47 -7.29
CA PRO A 68 1.28 3.74 -7.89
C PRO A 68 1.73 3.13 -9.22
N TYR A 69 1.34 1.88 -9.47
CA TYR A 69 1.57 1.24 -10.76
C TYR A 69 0.87 2.08 -11.84
N LYS A 70 1.65 2.68 -12.74
CA LYS A 70 1.10 3.28 -13.97
C LYS A 70 0.94 2.15 -14.98
N PRO A 71 -0.28 1.75 -15.37
CA PRO A 71 -0.43 0.85 -16.50
C PRO A 71 0.26 1.48 -17.71
N ARG A 72 1.10 0.70 -18.38
CA ARG A 72 1.81 1.13 -19.59
C ARG A 72 0.75 1.44 -20.66
N ALA A 73 0.77 2.67 -21.18
CA ALA A 73 -0.03 3.08 -22.35
C ALA A 73 0.38 2.27 -23.60
#